data_AF-T0FDD8-F1
#
_entry.id   AF-T0FDD8-F1
#
_cell.length_a   1.000
_cell.length_b   1.000
_cell.length_c   1.000
_cell.angle_alpha   90.00
_cell.angle_beta   90.00
_cell.angle_gamma   90.00
#
_symmetry.space_group_name_H-M   'P 1'
#
loop_
_entity.id
_entity.type
_entity.pdbx_description
1 polymer ?
#
loop_
_entity_poly.entity_id
_entity_poly.type
_entity_poly.pdbx_seq_one_letter_code
_entity_poly.pdbx_strand_id
1 'polypeptide(L)'
;MKSSVTWHRIEGVLLRKMDSIRENVSHIPFFCHQWEERSFAYKGHVFPVCARCTGVYFGQISSLFFLPWNWSFSITLIIPFSLMIPMLADWSLQEYLNMTSNNVRRVITGYLGGVGFYGIGIFAVHNIFLWLRHLLFN
;
A
#
# COMPACT_ATOMS: atom_id res chain seq x y z
N MET A 1 17.66 27.75 -16.55
CA MET A 1 18.72 27.10 -17.37
C MET A 1 18.15 25.80 -17.92
N LYS A 2 18.42 25.51 -19.20
CA LYS A 2 17.80 24.45 -20.00
C LYS A 2 17.87 23.09 -19.29
N SER A 3 16.72 22.42 -19.14
CA SER A 3 16.69 20.99 -19.47
C SER A 3 15.59 20.78 -20.49
N SER A 4 16.05 20.62 -21.73
CA SER A 4 15.29 20.26 -22.91
C SER A 4 14.35 19.10 -22.63
N VAL A 5 13.12 19.22 -23.14
CA VAL A 5 12.13 18.15 -23.20
C VAL A 5 12.73 16.99 -24.02
N THR A 6 13.17 15.93 -23.35
CA THR A 6 13.59 14.68 -24.01
C THR A 6 12.52 13.63 -23.77
N TRP A 7 11.85 13.24 -24.85
CA TRP A 7 10.85 12.19 -24.86
C TRP A 7 11.55 10.82 -24.92
N HIS A 8 11.42 9.99 -23.88
CA HIS A 8 11.80 8.58 -23.97
C HIS A 8 10.56 7.75 -24.26
N ARG A 9 10.46 7.26 -25.50
CA ARG A 9 9.43 6.30 -25.93
C ARG A 9 9.89 4.91 -25.55
N ILE A 10 9.49 4.42 -24.38
CA ILE A 10 9.56 3.00 -24.05
C ILE A 10 8.12 2.47 -24.12
N GLU A 11 7.87 1.51 -25.01
CA GLU A 11 6.59 0.76 -25.08
C GLU A 11 5.32 1.59 -25.39
N GLY A 12 5.43 2.64 -26.21
CA GLY A 12 4.24 3.31 -26.78
C GLY A 12 3.42 4.17 -25.80
N VAL A 13 3.83 4.27 -24.54
CA VAL A 13 3.23 5.19 -23.55
C VAL A 13 4.09 6.46 -23.46
N LEU A 14 3.49 7.62 -23.72
CA LEU A 14 4.11 8.92 -23.43
C LEU A 14 4.13 9.13 -21.91
N LEU A 15 5.17 8.67 -21.25
CA LEU A 15 5.44 8.99 -19.84
C LEU A 15 5.81 10.48 -19.76
N ARG A 16 4.98 11.27 -19.07
CA ARG A 16 5.28 12.69 -18.80
C ARG A 16 6.44 12.70 -17.82
N LYS A 17 7.43 13.57 -18.04
CA LYS A 17 8.47 13.80 -17.03
C LYS A 17 7.76 14.13 -15.70
N MET A 18 8.20 13.48 -14.63
CA MET A 18 7.63 13.60 -13.28
C MET A 18 7.36 15.07 -12.96
N ASP A 19 6.09 15.42 -12.75
CA ASP A 19 5.64 16.79 -12.50
C ASP A 19 6.34 17.34 -11.24
N SER A 20 6.53 18.66 -11.14
CA SER A 20 7.21 19.28 -9.99
C SER A 20 6.62 18.88 -8.63
N ILE A 21 5.31 18.61 -8.59
CA ILE A 21 4.62 18.09 -7.40
C ILE A 21 5.14 16.69 -7.05
N ARG A 22 5.25 15.78 -8.02
CA ARG A 22 5.73 14.42 -7.82
C ARG A 22 7.20 14.38 -7.43
N GLU A 23 8.01 15.28 -8.00
CA GLU A 23 9.42 15.43 -7.62
C GLU A 23 9.56 15.84 -6.16
N ASN A 24 8.80 16.84 -5.70
CA ASN A 24 8.79 17.27 -4.30
C ASN A 24 8.35 16.15 -3.33
N VAL A 25 7.38 15.32 -3.73
CA VAL A 25 6.87 14.22 -2.91
C VAL A 25 7.84 13.02 -2.88
N SER A 26 8.68 12.87 -3.92
CA SER A 26 9.61 11.75 -4.06
C SER A 26 10.70 11.71 -2.98
N HIS A 27 10.97 12.84 -2.32
CA HIS A 27 11.97 12.95 -1.26
C HIS A 27 11.42 12.66 0.14
N ILE A 28 10.11 12.46 0.30
CA ILE A 28 9.51 12.23 1.61
C ILE A 28 9.76 10.77 2.03
N PRO A 29 10.54 10.53 3.09
CA PRO A 29 10.83 9.17 3.54
C PRO A 29 9.54 8.49 4.02
N PHE A 30 9.43 7.18 3.77
CA PHE A 30 8.28 6.35 4.14
C PHE A 30 6.95 6.68 3.45
N PHE A 31 6.93 7.61 2.48
CA PHE A 31 5.75 7.93 1.68
C PHE A 31 5.81 7.28 0.28
N CYS A 32 4.68 7.28 -0.43
CA CYS A 32 4.65 6.85 -1.81
C CYS A 32 5.47 7.82 -2.68
N HIS A 33 6.62 7.37 -3.20
CA HIS A 33 7.45 8.20 -4.07
C HIS A 33 6.82 8.50 -5.46
N GLN A 34 5.63 7.95 -5.76
CA GLN A 34 4.86 8.20 -7.00
C GLN A 34 5.61 8.00 -8.32
N TRP A 35 6.64 7.15 -8.32
CA TRP A 35 7.40 6.84 -9.53
C TRP A 35 6.50 6.21 -10.60
N GLU A 36 6.59 6.73 -11.82
CA GLU A 36 5.69 6.35 -12.91
C GLU A 36 5.87 4.88 -13.31
N GLU A 37 7.12 4.41 -13.35
CA GLU A 37 7.48 3.02 -13.61
C GLU A 37 7.01 2.03 -12.52
N ARG A 38 6.54 2.56 -11.39
CA ARG A 38 6.00 1.79 -10.26
C ARG A 38 4.50 1.96 -10.08
N SER A 39 3.85 2.67 -10.97
CA SER A 39 2.43 3.03 -10.90
C SER A 39 1.66 2.43 -12.07
N PHE A 40 0.35 2.28 -11.92
CA PHE A 40 -0.49 1.88 -13.05
C PHE A 40 -0.72 3.06 -13.98
N ALA A 41 -0.79 2.80 -15.28
CA ALA A 41 -1.23 3.76 -16.27
C ALA A 41 -2.58 3.34 -16.82
N TYR A 42 -3.53 4.26 -16.87
CA TYR A 42 -4.85 4.05 -17.46
C TYR A 42 -5.21 5.23 -18.34
N LYS A 43 -5.59 4.96 -19.59
CA LYS A 43 -5.95 5.99 -20.59
C LYS A 43 -4.90 7.11 -20.75
N GLY A 44 -3.62 6.77 -20.69
CA GLY A 44 -2.53 7.75 -20.82
C GLY A 44 -2.27 8.60 -19.56
N HIS A 45 -2.94 8.27 -18.44
CA HIS A 45 -2.71 8.91 -17.14
C HIS A 45 -2.14 7.90 -16.14
N VAL A 46 -1.04 8.29 -15.48
CA VAL A 46 -0.46 7.52 -14.39
C VAL A 46 -1.28 7.75 -13.12
N PHE A 47 -1.54 6.67 -12.37
CA PHE A 47 -2.26 6.72 -11.10
C PHE A 47 -1.58 7.67 -10.11
N PRO A 48 -2.34 8.30 -9.20
CA PRO A 48 -1.79 9.21 -8.19
C PRO A 48 -0.97 8.48 -7.13
N VAL A 49 -0.94 7.15 -7.11
CA VAL A 49 -0.15 6.34 -6.18
C VAL A 49 0.45 5.14 -6.89
N CYS A 50 1.52 4.59 -6.31
CA CYS A 50 2.16 3.40 -6.85
C CYS A 50 1.26 2.16 -6.74
N ALA A 51 1.60 1.13 -7.50
CA ALA A 51 0.91 -0.15 -7.51
C ALA A 51 0.80 -0.77 -6.11
N ARG A 52 1.83 -0.60 -5.26
CA ARG A 52 1.80 -1.10 -3.87
C ARG A 52 0.75 -0.38 -3.03
N CYS A 53 0.76 0.95 -3.02
CA CYS A 53 -0.21 1.74 -2.26
C CYS A 53 -1.64 1.49 -2.75
N THR A 54 -1.81 1.28 -4.06
CA THR A 54 -3.09 0.85 -4.63
C THR A 54 -3.57 -0.47 -3.99
N GLY A 55 -2.69 -1.47 -3.92
CA GLY A 55 -2.98 -2.73 -3.23
C GLY A 55 -3.31 -2.53 -1.76
N VAL A 56 -2.50 -1.73 -1.04
CA VAL A 56 -2.73 -1.40 0.37
C VAL A 56 -4.13 -0.84 0.56
N TYR A 57 -4.54 0.19 -0.19
CA TYR A 57 -5.88 0.78 -0.07
C TYR A 57 -7.00 -0.25 -0.28
N PHE A 58 -6.87 -1.14 -1.27
CA PHE A 58 -7.84 -2.21 -1.45
C PHE A 58 -7.87 -3.18 -0.26
N GLY A 59 -6.70 -3.51 0.31
CA GLY A 59 -6.61 -4.33 1.52
C GLY A 59 -7.28 -3.70 2.73
N GLN A 60 -7.15 -2.39 2.92
CA GLN A 60 -7.83 -1.64 3.98
C GLN A 60 -9.34 -1.71 3.85
N ILE A 61 -9.85 -1.50 2.64
CA ILE A 61 -11.28 -1.57 2.32
C ILE A 61 -11.79 -2.99 2.60
N SER A 62 -11.07 -4.02 2.15
CA SER A 62 -11.40 -5.42 2.46
C SER A 62 -11.47 -5.69 3.96
N SER A 63 -10.53 -5.15 4.75
CA SER A 63 -10.50 -5.31 6.20
C SER A 63 -11.77 -4.80 6.89
N LEU A 64 -12.36 -3.71 6.41
CA LEU A 64 -13.60 -3.16 6.96
C LEU A 64 -14.79 -4.13 6.83
N PHE A 65 -14.83 -4.94 5.76
CA PHE A 65 -15.90 -5.93 5.59
C PHE A 65 -15.82 -7.11 6.56
N PHE A 66 -14.68 -7.31 7.23
CA PHE A 66 -14.53 -8.36 8.24
C PHE A 66 -14.99 -7.94 9.65
N LEU A 67 -15.27 -6.63 9.87
CA LEU A 67 -15.81 -6.10 11.14
C LEU A 67 -17.09 -6.79 11.64
N PRO A 68 -18.11 -7.09 10.81
CA PRO A 68 -19.38 -7.62 11.28
C PRO A 68 -19.34 -9.14 11.58
N TRP A 69 -18.33 -9.86 11.11
CA TRP A 69 -18.37 -11.32 11.07
C TRP A 69 -18.14 -11.99 12.45
N ASN A 70 -17.95 -11.25 13.55
CA ASN A 70 -17.52 -11.85 14.83
C ASN A 70 -16.34 -12.80 14.61
N TRP A 71 -15.38 -12.39 13.78
CA TRP A 71 -14.15 -13.15 13.61
C TRP A 71 -13.55 -13.31 15.00
N SER A 72 -13.52 -14.54 15.53
CA SER A 72 -12.99 -14.81 16.87
C SER A 72 -11.49 -14.50 16.89
N PHE A 73 -11.16 -13.23 17.07
CA PHE A 73 -9.79 -12.75 16.98
C PHE A 73 -8.90 -13.21 18.15
N SER A 74 -9.49 -13.83 19.19
CA SER A 74 -8.77 -14.30 20.38
C SER A 74 -7.65 -15.31 20.10
N ILE A 75 -7.58 -15.90 18.89
CA ILE A 75 -6.55 -16.87 18.48
C ILE A 75 -5.62 -16.34 17.38
N THR A 76 -5.86 -15.17 16.78
CA THR A 76 -5.49 -15.00 15.36
C THR A 76 -4.80 -13.70 15.01
N LEU A 77 -3.96 -13.14 15.90
CA LEU A 77 -2.99 -12.11 15.47
C LEU A 77 -1.92 -12.67 14.52
N ILE A 78 -1.70 -13.99 14.54
CA ILE A 78 -0.74 -14.67 13.66
C ILE A 78 -1.06 -14.44 12.17
N ILE A 79 -2.34 -14.46 11.78
CA ILE A 79 -2.75 -14.25 10.38
C ILE A 79 -2.46 -12.84 9.88
N PRO A 80 -2.91 -11.74 10.54
CA PRO A 80 -2.60 -10.42 10.05
C PRO A 80 -1.10 -10.13 10.09
N PHE A 81 -0.35 -10.62 11.09
CA PHE A 81 1.11 -10.52 11.08
C PHE A 81 1.74 -11.27 9.90
N SER A 82 1.27 -12.49 9.60
CA SER A 82 1.81 -13.27 8.47
C SER A 82 1.51 -12.62 7.12
N LEU A 83 0.34 -11.98 6.98
CA LEU A 83 -0.04 -11.22 5.78
C LEU A 83 0.82 -9.97 5.54
N MET A 84 1.43 -9.40 6.58
CA MET A 84 2.36 -8.27 6.44
C MET A 84 3.75 -8.68 5.93
N ILE A 85 4.17 -9.93 6.19
CA ILE A 85 5.51 -10.43 5.84
C ILE A 85 5.79 -10.29 4.33
N PRO A 86 4.91 -10.72 3.40
CA PRO A 86 5.14 -10.58 1.97
C PRO A 86 5.37 -9.13 1.52
N MET A 87 4.64 -8.17 2.11
CA MET A 87 4.81 -6.75 1.79
C MET A 87 6.15 -6.22 2.27
N LEU A 88 6.52 -6.55 3.50
CA LEU A 88 7.79 -6.14 4.09
C LEU A 88 8.96 -6.74 3.31
N ALA A 89 8.89 -8.03 2.99
CA ALA A 89 9.90 -8.70 2.17
C ALA A 89 10.03 -8.05 0.79
N ASP A 90 8.91 -7.85 0.07
CA ASP A 90 8.93 -7.24 -1.26
C ASP A 90 9.42 -5.79 -1.27
N TRP A 91 9.14 -5.01 -0.21
CA TRP A 91 9.71 -3.67 -0.03
C TRP A 91 11.22 -3.73 0.24
N SER A 92 11.65 -4.57 1.18
CA SER A 92 13.07 -4.73 1.54
C SER A 92 13.93 -5.23 0.38
N LEU A 93 13.43 -6.20 -0.40
CA LEU A 93 14.12 -6.70 -1.59
C LEU A 93 14.24 -5.62 -2.68
N GLN A 94 13.26 -4.73 -2.81
CA GLN A 94 13.34 -3.62 -3.77
C GLN A 94 14.28 -2.52 -3.31
N GLU A 95 14.25 -2.16 -2.03
CA GLU A 95 15.01 -1.02 -1.49
C GLU A 95 16.48 -1.37 -1.27
N TYR A 96 16.76 -2.52 -0.65
CA TYR A 96 18.14 -2.88 -0.27
C TYR A 96 18.87 -3.70 -1.34
N LEU A 97 18.14 -4.48 -2.15
CA LEU A 97 18.75 -5.37 -3.15
C LEU A 97 18.53 -4.92 -4.59
N ASN A 98 17.89 -3.75 -4.81
CA ASN A 98 17.56 -3.22 -6.14
C ASN A 98 16.85 -4.25 -7.06
N MET A 99 16.13 -5.21 -6.48
CA MET A 99 15.44 -6.24 -7.27
C MET A 99 14.27 -5.64 -8.02
N THR A 100 14.17 -5.94 -9.32
CA THR A 100 13.03 -5.51 -10.12
C THR A 100 11.73 -6.18 -9.62
N SER A 101 10.68 -5.37 -9.53
CA SER A 101 9.34 -5.82 -9.19
C SER A 101 8.38 -5.44 -10.28
N ASN A 102 7.55 -6.39 -10.69
CA ASN A 102 6.41 -6.08 -11.53
C ASN A 102 5.27 -5.48 -10.68
N ASN A 103 4.38 -4.73 -11.34
CA ASN A 103 3.28 -4.02 -10.67
C ASN A 103 2.22 -4.97 -10.09
N VAL A 104 2.05 -6.17 -10.66
CA VAL A 104 1.14 -7.20 -10.14
C VAL A 104 1.60 -7.68 -8.77
N ARG A 105 2.89 -8.03 -8.63
CA ARG A 105 3.51 -8.41 -7.35
C ARG A 105 3.34 -7.31 -6.31
N ARG A 106 3.59 -6.05 -6.70
CA ARG A 106 3.43 -4.88 -5.81
C ARG A 106 1.99 -4.73 -5.30
N VAL A 107 0.98 -4.91 -6.16
CA VAL A 107 -0.42 -4.87 -5.72
C VAL A 107 -0.75 -6.02 -4.78
N ILE A 108 -0.34 -7.24 -5.13
CA ILE A 108 -0.68 -8.42 -4.31
C ILE A 108 -0.04 -8.30 -2.93
N THR A 109 1.26 -8.00 -2.86
CA THR A 109 1.96 -7.84 -1.58
C THR A 109 1.41 -6.65 -0.80
N GLY A 110 1.12 -5.53 -1.48
CA GLY A 110 0.46 -4.37 -0.89
C GLY A 110 -0.93 -4.70 -0.32
N TYR A 111 -1.74 -5.46 -1.04
CA TYR A 111 -3.06 -5.90 -0.61
C TYR A 111 -2.98 -6.74 0.66
N LEU A 112 -2.11 -7.76 0.69
CA LEU A 112 -1.91 -8.60 1.87
C LEU A 112 -1.45 -7.76 3.07
N GLY A 113 -0.47 -6.87 2.86
CA GLY A 113 -0.01 -5.98 3.92
C GLY A 113 -1.09 -5.01 4.42
N GLY A 114 -1.92 -4.48 3.52
CA GLY A 114 -3.07 -3.65 3.87
C GLY A 114 -4.11 -4.39 4.70
N VAL A 115 -4.44 -5.62 4.30
CA VAL A 115 -5.36 -6.49 5.07
C VAL A 115 -4.81 -6.76 6.46
N GLY A 116 -3.54 -7.18 6.56
CA GLY A 116 -2.89 -7.49 7.82
C GLY A 116 -2.81 -6.28 8.77
N PHE A 117 -2.30 -5.15 8.28
CA PHE A 117 -2.12 -3.96 9.11
C PHE A 117 -3.46 -3.39 9.62
N TYR A 118 -4.46 -3.25 8.75
CA TYR A 118 -5.78 -2.75 9.17
C TYR A 118 -6.56 -3.77 9.98
N GLY A 119 -6.34 -5.07 9.75
CA GLY A 119 -6.92 -6.12 10.58
C GLY A 119 -6.48 -6.03 12.04
N ILE A 120 -5.20 -5.71 12.30
CA ILE A 120 -4.69 -5.46 13.67
C ILE A 120 -5.35 -4.22 14.27
N GLY A 121 -5.46 -3.13 13.50
CA GLY A 121 -6.11 -1.90 13.95
C GLY A 121 -7.57 -2.11 14.35
N ILE A 122 -8.32 -2.82 13.50
CA ILE A 122 -9.71 -3.21 13.78
C ILE A 122 -9.82 -4.07 15.04
N PHE A 123 -8.94 -5.06 15.20
CA PHE A 123 -8.90 -5.89 16.40
C PHE A 123 -8.69 -5.04 17.66
N ALA A 124 -7.70 -4.14 17.64
CA ALA A 124 -7.40 -3.27 18.77
C ALA A 124 -8.61 -2.38 19.14
N VAL A 125 -9.21 -1.71 18.15
CA VAL A 125 -10.39 -0.85 18.35
C VAL A 125 -11.56 -1.65 18.92
N HIS A 126 -11.82 -2.86 18.40
CA HIS A 126 -12.91 -3.71 18.89
C HIS A 126 -12.71 -4.10 20.36
N ASN A 127 -11.50 -4.54 20.75
CA ASN A 127 -11.23 -4.93 22.14
C ASN A 127 -11.26 -3.74 23.09
N ILE A 128 -10.75 -2.58 22.67
CA ILE A 128 -10.85 -1.33 23.45
C ILE A 128 -12.32 -0.96 23.65
N PHE A 129 -13.15 -1.05 22.61
CA PHE A 129 -14.59 -0.80 22.70
C PHE A 129 -15.28 -1.76 23.68
N LEU A 130 -14.99 -3.07 23.62
CA LEU A 130 -15.54 -4.05 24.55
C LEU A 130 -15.10 -3.79 26.00
N TRP A 131 -13.84 -3.45 26.21
CA TRP A 131 -13.29 -3.11 27.52
C TRP A 131 -13.95 -1.84 28.09
N LEU A 132 -14.07 -0.79 27.30
CA LEU A 132 -14.76 0.45 27.70
C LEU A 132 -16.25 0.20 28.01
N ARG A 133 -16.93 -0.59 27.19
CA ARG A 133 -18.33 -0.98 27.45
C ARG A 133 -18.45 -1.74 28.77
N HIS A 134 -17.53 -2.65 29.05
CA HIS A 134 -17.51 -3.38 30.32
C HIS A 134 -17.28 -2.43 31.50
N LEU A 135 -16.35 -1.48 31.38
CA LEU A 135 -16.04 -0.50 32.44
C LEU A 135 -17.17 0.50 32.72
N LEU A 136 -17.93 0.89 31.70
CA LEU A 136 -18.96 1.93 31.82
C LEU A 136 -20.34 1.37 32.21
N PHE A 137 -20.61 0.10 31.93
CA PHE A 137 -21.95 -0.50 32.08
C PHE A 137 -22.00 -1.74 32.99
N ASN A 138 -20.88 -2.14 33.59
CA ASN A 138 -20.85 -3.05 34.76
C ASN A 138 -20.23 -2.32 35.95
#